data_AF-A0A954PNT8-F1
#
_entry.id   AF-A0A954PNT8-F1
#
_cell.length_a   1.000
_cell.length_b   1.000
_cell.length_c   1.000
_cell.angle_alpha   90.00
_cell.angle_beta   90.00
_cell.angle_gamma   90.00
#
_symmetry.space_group_name_H-M   'P 1'
#
loop_
_entity.id
_entity.type
_entity.pdbx_description
1 polymer ?
#
loop_
_entity_poly.entity_id
_entity_poly.type
_entity_poly.pdbx_seq_one_letter_code
_entity_poly.pdbx_strand_id
1 'polypeptide(L)'
;MVVRILAVGLAVVGLGGAGGPALACPFCSAVSQTLSEEMAAMDTAAIARIVAGSETDSDAEFEILAVIRGESLVRPQQKLRVSYFGKSKPDQHFLLMGVDPPDLLWSSPLPVSQVAIDYVQALAKLPKEPLPRMTFFLDYLEHPEAMLAR
;
A
#
# COMPACT_ATOMS: atom_id res chain seq x y z
N MET A 1 -27.16 -17.66 -62.92
CA MET A 1 -27.52 -17.51 -61.49
C MET A 1 -26.32 -18.02 -60.70
N VAL A 2 -25.32 -17.17 -60.50
CA VAL A 2 -25.17 -16.33 -59.29
C VAL A 2 -24.57 -17.21 -58.17
N VAL A 3 -23.25 -17.09 -57.93
CA VAL A 3 -22.65 -16.60 -56.65
C VAL A 3 -22.21 -17.79 -55.77
N ARG A 4 -21.01 -17.91 -55.20
CA ARG A 4 -19.88 -17.00 -54.95
C ARG A 4 -18.65 -17.82 -54.45
N ILE A 5 -17.45 -17.36 -54.85
CA ILE A 5 -16.27 -17.06 -54.00
C ILE A 5 -15.49 -18.27 -53.44
N LEU A 6 -14.34 -18.58 -54.07
CA LEU A 6 -12.98 -18.09 -53.72
C LEU A 6 -12.49 -18.74 -52.41
N ALA A 7 -11.57 -19.71 -52.45
CA ALA A 7 -10.14 -19.56 -52.74
C ALA A 7 -9.32 -19.42 -51.47
N VAL A 8 -8.06 -19.87 -51.59
CA VAL A 8 -6.92 -19.54 -50.72
C VAL A 8 -6.99 -20.28 -49.37
N GLY A 9 -6.25 -21.36 -49.14
CA GLY A 9 -4.83 -21.54 -49.44
C GLY A 9 -4.00 -20.95 -48.32
N LEU A 10 -3.68 -21.74 -47.28
CA LEU A 10 -2.41 -21.68 -46.58
C LEU A 10 -2.32 -22.85 -45.59
N ALA A 11 -1.47 -23.83 -45.90
CA ALA A 11 -1.00 -24.78 -44.92
C ALA A 11 -0.12 -24.01 -43.92
N VAL A 12 -0.73 -23.51 -42.84
CA VAL A 12 0.00 -22.99 -41.69
C VAL A 12 0.51 -24.20 -40.93
N VAL A 13 1.74 -24.59 -41.24
CA VAL A 13 2.60 -25.39 -40.38
C VAL A 13 2.67 -24.64 -39.04
N GLY A 14 1.90 -25.10 -38.07
CA GLY A 14 1.96 -24.60 -36.71
C GLY A 14 3.32 -24.94 -36.13
N LEU A 15 4.27 -23.99 -36.20
CA LEU A 15 5.40 -23.93 -35.30
C LEU A 15 4.84 -23.75 -33.88
N GLY A 16 4.53 -24.87 -33.23
CA GLY A 16 4.38 -24.95 -31.79
C GLY A 16 5.76 -24.73 -31.17
N GLY A 17 6.13 -23.47 -30.98
CA GLY A 17 7.26 -23.10 -30.14
C GLY A 17 6.97 -23.54 -28.71
N ALA A 18 7.50 -24.69 -28.32
CA ALA A 18 7.64 -25.07 -26.92
C ALA A 18 8.59 -24.05 -26.28
N GLY A 19 8.03 -23.02 -25.63
CA GLY A 19 8.78 -22.14 -24.76
C GLY A 19 9.31 -22.96 -23.58
N GLY A 20 10.57 -23.40 -23.66
CA GLY A 20 11.29 -23.90 -22.50
C GLY A 20 11.32 -22.83 -21.41
N PRO A 21 11.40 -23.19 -20.12
CA PRO A 21 11.48 -22.23 -19.04
C PRO A 21 12.69 -21.32 -19.27
N ALA A 22 12.43 -20.07 -19.64
CA ALA A 22 13.47 -19.07 -19.74
C ALA A 22 14.02 -18.82 -18.34
N LEU A 23 15.24 -19.29 -18.10
CA LEU A 23 16.11 -18.96 -16.96
C LEU A 23 16.55 -17.48 -17.00
N ALA A 24 15.64 -16.56 -17.34
CA ALA A 24 15.92 -15.16 -17.59
C ALA A 24 14.91 -14.30 -16.84
N CYS A 25 15.14 -14.16 -15.54
CA CYS A 25 15.08 -12.89 -14.80
C CYS A 25 15.39 -13.21 -13.33
N PRO A 26 16.66 -13.19 -12.90
CA PRO A 26 17.01 -13.30 -11.48
C PRO A 26 16.44 -12.17 -10.60
N PHE A 27 15.76 -11.18 -11.19
CA PHE A 27 15.07 -10.06 -10.55
C PHE A 27 13.58 -9.97 -10.90
N CYS A 28 12.96 -11.07 -11.39
CA CYS A 28 11.51 -11.09 -11.62
C CYS A 28 10.68 -11.20 -10.33
N SER A 29 11.27 -10.92 -9.16
CA SER A 29 10.50 -10.55 -7.98
C SER A 29 9.84 -9.20 -8.27
N ALA A 30 8.52 -9.13 -8.24
CA ALA A 30 7.81 -7.86 -8.33
C ALA A 30 8.45 -6.87 -7.33
N VAL A 31 8.90 -5.72 -7.83
CA VAL A 31 9.44 -4.66 -6.97
C VAL A 31 8.34 -4.28 -5.99
N SER A 32 8.62 -4.38 -4.69
CA SER A 32 7.69 -3.95 -3.66
C SER A 32 7.37 -2.47 -3.83
N GLN A 33 6.11 -2.10 -3.61
CA GLN A 33 5.71 -0.70 -3.62
C GLN A 33 6.43 0.06 -2.50
N THR A 34 6.85 1.28 -2.80
CA THR A 34 7.28 2.25 -1.79
C THR A 34 6.11 2.59 -0.88
N LEU A 35 6.37 3.06 0.34
CA LEU A 35 5.29 3.48 1.26
C LEU A 35 4.39 4.56 0.63
N SER A 36 4.96 5.47 -0.17
CA SER A 36 4.19 6.48 -0.90
C SER A 36 3.21 5.87 -1.90
N GLU A 37 3.63 4.83 -2.62
CA GLU A 37 2.80 4.14 -3.61
C GLU A 37 1.73 3.27 -2.93
N GLU A 38 2.08 2.59 -1.85
CA GLU A 38 1.15 1.83 -1.02
C GLU A 38 0.03 2.75 -0.52
N MET A 39 0.36 3.87 0.11
CA MET A 39 -0.64 4.85 0.57
C MET A 39 -1.44 5.48 -0.56
N ALA A 40 -0.85 5.67 -1.75
CA ALA A 40 -1.55 6.23 -2.89
C ALA A 40 -2.57 5.26 -3.49
N ALA A 41 -2.35 3.95 -3.34
CA ALA A 41 -3.27 2.90 -3.78
C ALA A 41 -4.44 2.66 -2.81
N MET A 42 -4.40 3.25 -1.61
CA MET A 42 -5.46 3.15 -0.60
C MET A 42 -6.50 4.26 -0.76
N ASP A 43 -7.75 3.99 -0.39
CA ASP A 43 -8.81 4.99 -0.36
C ASP A 43 -8.65 5.95 0.83
N THR A 44 -8.13 5.44 1.95
CA THR A 44 -7.81 6.22 3.14
C THR A 44 -6.51 5.78 3.81
N ALA A 45 -5.80 6.75 4.38
CA ALA A 45 -4.63 6.50 5.22
C ALA A 45 -4.65 7.48 6.40
N ALA A 46 -4.47 6.97 7.62
CA ALA A 46 -4.57 7.78 8.84
C ALA A 46 -3.59 7.30 9.91
N ILE A 47 -3.12 8.24 10.73
CA ILE A 47 -2.39 7.96 11.97
C ILE A 47 -3.40 7.80 13.08
N ALA A 48 -3.30 6.70 13.82
CA ALA A 48 -4.18 6.40 14.94
C ALA A 48 -3.38 5.98 16.17
N ARG A 49 -3.99 6.11 17.35
CA ARG A 49 -3.51 5.47 18.59
C ARG A 49 -4.42 4.32 18.97
N ILE A 50 -3.85 3.30 19.60
CA ILE A 50 -4.65 2.25 20.23
C ILE A 50 -5.27 2.77 21.53
N VAL A 51 -6.58 2.57 21.68
CA VAL A 51 -7.35 2.98 22.87
C VAL A 51 -7.60 1.79 23.78
N ALA A 52 -7.99 0.67 23.21
CA ALA A 52 -8.21 -0.57 23.93
C ALA A 52 -7.68 -1.73 23.09
N GLY A 53 -6.75 -2.50 23.68
CA GLY A 53 -6.33 -3.78 23.12
C GLY A 53 -7.46 -4.80 23.24
N SER A 54 -7.34 -5.90 22.50
CA SER A 54 -8.31 -6.96 22.62
C SER A 54 -8.22 -7.67 23.95
N GLU A 55 -9.33 -7.77 24.67
CA GLU A 55 -9.45 -8.68 25.81
C GLU A 55 -9.89 -10.09 25.40
N THR A 56 -10.35 -10.30 24.16
CA THR A 56 -10.94 -11.60 23.73
C THR A 56 -10.77 -12.02 22.26
N ASP A 57 -10.58 -11.13 21.30
CA ASP A 57 -10.69 -11.45 19.86
C ASP A 57 -9.69 -10.72 18.96
N SER A 58 -9.61 -11.13 17.71
CA SER A 58 -8.69 -10.70 16.64
C SER A 58 -8.67 -9.20 16.26
N ASP A 59 -9.21 -8.29 17.07
CA ASP A 59 -9.40 -6.87 16.80
C ASP A 59 -9.04 -5.94 17.98
N ALA A 60 -8.72 -4.68 17.69
CA ALA A 60 -8.47 -3.66 18.71
C ALA A 60 -9.17 -2.34 18.35
N GLU A 61 -9.47 -1.51 19.36
CA GLU A 61 -10.05 -0.18 19.17
C GLU A 61 -8.94 0.86 18.97
N PHE A 62 -9.05 1.61 17.89
CA PHE A 62 -8.16 2.69 17.54
C PHE A 62 -8.91 4.02 17.46
N GLU A 63 -8.24 5.11 17.81
CA GLU A 63 -8.72 6.48 17.63
C GLU A 63 -7.84 7.20 16.61
N ILE A 64 -8.45 7.76 15.59
CA ILE A 64 -7.75 8.53 14.55
C ILE A 64 -7.25 9.86 15.14
N LEU A 65 -5.95 10.10 15.00
CA LEU A 65 -5.31 11.36 15.39
C LEU A 65 -5.18 12.33 14.22
N ALA A 66 -4.75 11.82 13.06
CA ALA A 66 -4.54 12.63 11.86
C ALA A 66 -4.91 11.82 10.62
N VAL A 67 -5.62 12.47 9.70
CA VAL A 67 -5.92 11.90 8.38
C VAL A 67 -4.86 12.37 7.40
N ILE A 68 -4.23 11.44 6.70
CA ILE A 68 -3.22 11.72 5.68
C ILE A 68 -3.86 11.74 4.28
N ARG A 69 -4.88 10.91 4.09
CA ARG A 69 -5.68 10.80 2.87
C ARG A 69 -7.09 10.35 3.23
N GLY A 70 -8.09 10.85 2.51
CA GLY A 70 -9.46 10.35 2.62
C GLY A 70 -10.26 11.08 3.68
N GLU A 71 -10.13 12.41 3.79
CA GLU A 71 -10.84 13.25 4.78
C GLU A 71 -12.36 13.19 4.65
N SER A 72 -12.88 12.74 3.50
CA SER A 72 -14.30 12.47 3.29
C SER A 72 -14.77 11.13 3.87
N LEU A 73 -13.85 10.18 4.11
CA LEU A 73 -14.13 8.81 4.54
C LEU A 73 -13.93 8.63 6.05
N VAL A 74 -12.95 9.34 6.62
CA VAL A 74 -12.62 9.26 8.05
C VAL A 74 -12.32 10.64 8.63
N ARG A 75 -12.46 10.78 9.95
CA ARG A 75 -12.25 12.06 10.66
C ARG A 75 -11.35 11.89 11.87
N PRO A 76 -10.60 12.94 12.26
CA PRO A 76 -9.93 12.96 13.57
C PRO A 76 -10.91 12.67 14.71
N GLN A 77 -10.43 12.02 15.77
CA GLN A 77 -11.18 11.57 16.95
C GLN A 77 -12.22 10.48 16.68
N GLN A 78 -12.35 10.01 15.43
CA GLN A 78 -13.17 8.85 15.12
C GLN A 78 -12.54 7.61 15.73
N LYS A 79 -13.37 6.82 16.42
CA LYS A 79 -13.01 5.49 16.92
C LYS A 79 -13.45 4.42 15.95
N LEU A 80 -12.62 3.41 15.76
CA LEU A 80 -12.90 2.28 14.88
C LEU A 80 -12.22 1.01 15.39
N ARG A 81 -12.77 -0.14 15.03
CA ARG A 81 -12.18 -1.46 15.33
C ARG A 81 -11.49 -2.01 14.11
N VAL A 82 -10.24 -2.43 14.28
CA VAL A 82 -9.41 -3.01 13.20
C VAL A 82 -8.86 -4.34 13.68
N SER A 83 -8.77 -5.30 12.76
CA SER A 83 -8.13 -6.57 13.06
C SER A 83 -6.67 -6.35 13.45
N TYR A 84 -6.30 -6.78 14.65
CA TYR A 84 -4.96 -6.64 15.19
C TYR A 84 -4.63 -7.81 16.11
N PHE A 85 -3.63 -8.59 15.73
CA PHE A 85 -3.19 -9.78 16.47
C PHE A 85 -1.91 -9.54 17.30
N GLY A 86 -1.46 -8.29 17.38
CA GLY A 86 -0.21 -7.93 18.07
C GLY A 86 -0.41 -7.64 19.55
N LYS A 87 0.71 -7.56 20.27
CA LYS A 87 0.74 -6.96 21.61
C LYS A 87 1.05 -5.47 21.45
N SER A 88 0.18 -4.62 21.98
CA SER A 88 0.36 -3.18 21.96
C SER A 88 0.59 -2.63 23.36
N LYS A 89 1.43 -1.60 23.46
CA LYS A 89 1.45 -0.73 24.65
C LYS A 89 0.28 0.25 24.58
N PRO A 90 -0.28 0.69 25.72
CA PRO A 90 -1.18 1.84 25.74
C PRO A 90 -0.56 3.03 25.00
N ASP A 91 -1.38 3.79 24.29
CA ASP A 91 -1.00 4.99 23.54
C ASP A 91 0.05 4.77 22.43
N GLN A 92 0.25 3.53 21.99
CA GLN A 92 1.08 3.25 20.82
C GLN A 92 0.41 3.73 19.53
N HIS A 93 1.21 4.27 18.62
CA HIS A 93 0.76 4.82 17.36
C HIS A 93 0.88 3.82 16.20
N PHE A 94 -0.06 3.91 15.27
CA PHE A 94 -0.17 3.05 14.10
C PHE A 94 -0.54 3.86 12.86
N LEU A 95 0.00 3.46 11.71
CA LEU A 95 -0.51 3.81 10.41
C LEU A 95 -1.61 2.80 10.04
N LEU A 96 -2.82 3.32 9.81
CA LEU A 96 -3.97 2.56 9.34
C LEU A 96 -4.23 2.92 7.88
N MET A 97 -4.45 1.89 7.06
CA MET A 97 -4.76 2.05 5.64
C MET A 97 -6.02 1.26 5.33
N GLY A 98 -6.92 1.86 4.56
CA GLY A 98 -8.23 1.30 4.25
C GLY A 98 -8.60 1.43 2.78
N VAL A 99 -9.36 0.45 2.29
CA VAL A 99 -9.87 0.35 0.91
C VAL A 99 -11.36 0.03 0.90
N ASP A 100 -12.00 0.14 -0.26
CA ASP A 100 -13.39 -0.24 -0.53
C ASP A 100 -14.45 0.56 0.26
N PRO A 101 -14.58 1.88 0.02
CA PRO A 101 -15.67 2.67 0.59
C PRO A 101 -17.06 2.19 0.09
N PRO A 102 -18.13 2.34 0.89
CA PRO A 102 -18.17 3.04 2.18
C PRO A 102 -17.73 2.18 3.37
N ASP A 103 -17.77 0.86 3.24
CA ASP A 103 -17.46 -0.09 4.32
C ASP A 103 -15.99 -0.49 4.27
N LEU A 104 -15.14 0.43 4.74
CA LEU A 104 -13.70 0.32 4.63
C LEU A 104 -13.14 -0.99 5.21
N LEU A 105 -12.39 -1.71 4.38
CA LEU A 105 -11.57 -2.84 4.77
C LEU A 105 -10.18 -2.35 5.16
N TRP A 106 -9.80 -2.61 6.40
CA TRP A 106 -8.54 -2.12 6.97
C TRP A 106 -7.42 -3.15 6.82
N SER A 107 -6.25 -2.68 6.38
CA SER A 107 -5.02 -3.47 6.43
C SER A 107 -4.59 -3.73 7.88
N SER A 108 -3.65 -4.66 8.07
CA SER A 108 -3.01 -4.84 9.38
C SER A 108 -2.41 -3.51 9.85
N PRO A 109 -2.73 -3.03 11.07
CA PRO A 109 -2.15 -1.82 11.63
C PRO A 109 -0.63 -1.90 11.65
N LEU A 110 0.04 -0.88 11.12
CA LEU A 110 1.50 -0.83 11.05
C LEU A 110 2.03 0.10 12.15
N PRO A 111 2.77 -0.41 13.16
CA PRO A 111 3.32 0.44 14.22
C PRO A 111 4.21 1.54 13.67
N VAL A 112 4.07 2.76 14.20
CA VAL A 112 4.89 3.93 13.83
C VAL A 112 5.53 4.57 15.05
N SER A 113 6.80 4.97 14.90
CA SER A 113 7.48 5.88 15.83
C SER A 113 7.06 7.32 15.57
N GLN A 114 7.49 8.26 16.43
CA GLN A 114 7.27 9.68 16.16
C GLN A 114 7.97 10.14 14.86
N VAL A 115 9.20 9.66 14.62
CA VAL A 115 9.95 9.96 13.39
C VAL A 115 9.21 9.46 12.16
N ALA A 116 8.61 8.27 12.26
CA ALA A 116 7.79 7.71 11.19
C ALA A 116 6.49 8.49 10.93
N ILE A 117 5.85 9.00 11.98
CA ILE A 117 4.68 9.89 11.83
C ILE A 117 5.07 11.14 11.05
N ASP A 118 6.19 11.78 11.43
CA ASP A 118 6.67 13.00 10.79
C ASP A 118 7.02 12.74 9.31
N TYR A 119 7.67 11.60 9.02
CA TYR A 119 7.95 11.14 7.67
C TYR A 119 6.68 10.95 6.82
N VAL A 120 5.70 10.20 7.32
CA VAL A 120 4.43 9.95 6.62
C VAL A 120 3.68 11.25 6.34
N GLN A 121 3.66 12.19 7.28
CA GLN A 121 3.05 13.51 7.09
C GLN A 121 3.80 14.35 6.07
N ALA A 122 5.13 14.24 6.00
CA ALA A 122 5.95 14.91 5.01
C ALA A 122 5.72 14.35 3.60
N LEU A 123 5.56 13.02 3.46
CA LEU A 123 5.29 12.37 2.17
C LEU A 123 4.05 12.94 1.47
N ALA A 124 2.99 13.22 2.21
CA ALA A 124 1.74 13.78 1.66
C ALA A 124 1.91 15.21 1.11
N LYS A 125 2.92 15.94 1.60
CA LYS A 125 3.22 17.33 1.23
C LYS A 125 4.39 17.43 0.25
N LEU A 126 5.05 16.32 -0.05
CA LEU A 126 6.28 16.32 -0.82
C LEU A 126 6.01 16.75 -2.27
N PRO A 127 6.79 17.70 -2.83
CA PRO A 127 6.60 18.15 -4.20
C PRO A 127 6.78 17.01 -5.21
N LYS A 128 6.16 17.14 -6.38
CA LYS A 128 6.27 16.14 -7.47
C LYS A 128 7.55 16.33 -8.30
N GLU A 129 8.21 17.47 -8.14
CA GLU A 129 9.46 17.81 -8.79
C GLU A 129 10.54 16.79 -8.40
N PRO A 130 11.28 16.21 -9.37
CA PRO A 130 12.21 15.12 -9.09
C PRO A 130 13.32 15.47 -8.11
N LEU A 131 13.91 16.66 -8.22
CA LEU A 131 15.08 17.04 -7.42
C LEU A 131 14.76 17.23 -5.93
N PRO A 132 13.78 18.09 -5.54
CA PRO A 132 13.41 18.22 -4.12
C PRO A 132 12.95 16.89 -3.51
N ARG A 133 12.22 16.09 -4.29
CA ARG A 133 11.75 14.77 -3.87
C ARG A 133 12.91 13.81 -3.61
N MET A 134 13.89 13.75 -4.51
CA MET A 134 15.09 12.93 -4.34
C MET A 134 15.89 13.39 -3.11
N THR A 135 16.11 14.70 -2.95
CA THR A 135 16.83 15.25 -1.79
C THR A 135 16.19 14.84 -0.47
N PHE A 136 14.86 14.87 -0.37
CA PHE A 136 14.14 14.41 0.81
C PHE A 136 14.42 12.94 1.14
N PHE A 137 14.42 12.04 0.15
CA PHE A 137 14.61 10.61 0.40
C PHE A 137 16.06 10.23 0.78
N LEU A 138 17.06 11.03 0.38
CA LEU A 138 18.46 10.76 0.72
C LEU A 138 18.69 10.67 2.24
N ASP A 139 17.94 11.44 3.04
CA ASP A 139 18.04 11.43 4.50
C ASP A 139 17.54 10.12 5.14
N TYR A 140 16.79 9.29 4.39
CA TYR A 140 16.12 8.10 4.92
C TYR A 140 16.63 6.77 4.33
N LEU A 141 17.48 6.79 3.29
CA LEU A 141 17.94 5.59 2.56
C LEU A 141 18.54 4.50 3.46
N GLU A 142 19.29 4.90 4.49
CA GLU A 142 19.95 3.98 5.43
C GLU A 142 19.41 4.15 6.86
N HIS A 143 18.17 4.64 6.98
CA HIS A 143 17.59 4.88 8.29
C HIS A 143 17.45 3.56 9.07
N PRO A 144 17.79 3.52 10.38
CA PRO A 144 17.75 2.30 11.18
C PRO A 144 16.34 1.70 11.32
N GLU A 145 15.30 2.53 11.22
CA GLU A 145 13.92 2.06 11.12
C GLU A 145 13.60 1.62 9.69
N ALA A 146 13.41 0.31 9.51
CA ALA A 146 13.15 -0.30 8.20
C ALA A 146 11.97 0.29 7.42
N MET A 147 10.96 0.85 8.10
CA MET A 147 9.85 1.55 7.43
C MET A 147 10.31 2.80 6.68
N LEU A 148 11.29 3.53 7.21
CA LEU A 148 11.74 4.80 6.60
C LEU A 148 12.73 4.55 5.47
N ALA A 149 13.43 3.43 5.52
CA ALA A 149 14.37 2.98 4.50
C ALA A 149 13.72 2.18 3.35
N ARG A 150 12.39 2.23 3.19
CA ARG A 150 11.63 1.49 2.15
C ARG A 150 10.86 2.41 1.19
#